data_AF-A0AAV5YMB0-F1
#
_entry.id   AF-A0AAV5YMB0-F1
#
_cell.length_a   1.000
_cell.length_b   1.000
_cell.length_c   1.000
_cell.angle_alpha   90.00
_cell.angle_beta   90.00
_cell.angle_gamma   90.00
#
_symmetry.space_group_name_H-M   'P 1'
#
loop_
_entity.id
_entity.type
_entity.pdbx_description
1 polymer ?
#
loop_
_entity_poly.entity_id
_entity_poly.type
_entity_poly.pdbx_seq_one_letter_code
_entity_poly.pdbx_strand_id
1 'polypeptide(L)'
;MDVGSVETSWALVPDVQPSVSVRLRQLKEIVAAWRGPDTLVLVTHALTVRALLGFLPRQGETVVLKPGLGSAAGGDLVGMIATPE
;
A
#
# COMPACT_ATOMS: atom_id res chain seq x y z
N MET A 1 5.15 17.70 -11.14
CA MET A 1 5.13 16.27 -11.54
C MET A 1 3.81 16.03 -12.23
N ASP A 2 3.84 15.69 -13.52
CA ASP A 2 2.67 15.19 -14.23
C ASP A 2 2.57 13.69 -13.92
N VAL A 3 1.55 13.26 -13.19
CA VAL A 3 1.46 11.89 -12.61
C VAL A 3 0.85 10.89 -13.61
N GLY A 4 0.70 11.30 -14.88
CA GLY A 4 -0.07 10.56 -15.87
C GLY A 4 -1.56 10.53 -15.53
N SER A 5 -2.36 9.94 -16.42
CA SER A 5 -3.79 9.77 -16.16
C SER A 5 -4.00 8.65 -15.14
N VAL A 6 -4.77 8.92 -14.09
CA VAL A 6 -5.23 7.89 -13.14
C VAL A 6 -6.45 7.20 -13.74
N GLU A 7 -6.32 5.91 -14.07
CA GLU A 7 -7.43 5.15 -14.67
C GLU A 7 -8.61 4.98 -13.72
N THR A 8 -8.32 4.66 -12.45
CA THR A 8 -9.33 4.46 -11.41
C THR A 8 -8.80 4.92 -10.05
N SER A 9 -9.68 5.51 -9.24
CA SER A 9 -9.36 5.96 -7.88
C SER A 9 -10.40 5.41 -6.90
N TRP A 10 -9.89 4.89 -5.78
CA TRP A 10 -10.71 4.35 -4.71
C TRP A 10 -10.13 4.79 -3.37
N ALA A 11 -10.99 5.25 -2.47
CA ALA A 11 -10.62 5.57 -1.11
C ALA A 11 -11.28 4.57 -0.18
N LEU A 12 -10.48 3.94 0.67
CA LEU A 12 -11.03 3.20 1.80
C LEU A 12 -11.57 4.26 2.79
N VAL A 13 -12.90 4.44 2.84
CA VAL A 13 -13.60 5.46 3.65
C VAL A 13 -13.05 5.53 5.08
N PRO A 14 -12.79 6.71 5.67
CA PRO A 14 -12.30 6.81 7.05
C PRO A 14 -13.28 6.19 8.04
N ASP A 15 -12.75 5.41 9.00
CA ASP A 15 -13.54 4.75 10.02
C ASP A 15 -14.00 5.76 11.08
N VAL A 16 -15.30 5.77 11.37
CA VAL A 16 -15.88 6.36 12.59
C VAL A 16 -15.88 5.31 13.73
N GLN A 17 -15.37 4.08 13.50
CA GLN A 17 -15.45 2.93 14.43
C GLN A 17 -14.17 2.07 14.52
N PRO A 18 -13.94 1.33 15.63
CA PRO A 18 -12.62 0.78 16.00
C PRO A 18 -12.22 -0.54 15.30
N SER A 19 -12.51 -0.73 14.01
CA SER A 19 -12.30 -2.01 13.30
C SER A 19 -10.95 -2.15 12.56
N VAL A 20 -9.89 -1.53 13.07
CA VAL A 20 -8.55 -1.41 12.43
C VAL A 20 -8.01 -2.74 11.87
N SER A 21 -8.19 -3.86 12.59
CA SER A 21 -7.70 -5.19 12.18
C SER A 21 -8.40 -5.75 10.94
N VAL A 22 -9.69 -5.43 10.74
CA VAL A 22 -10.47 -5.86 9.56
C VAL A 22 -9.99 -5.10 8.32
N ARG A 23 -9.78 -3.78 8.46
CA ARG A 23 -9.27 -2.92 7.38
C ARG A 23 -7.88 -3.30 6.92
N LEU A 24 -6.99 -3.61 7.87
CA LEU A 24 -5.65 -4.06 7.53
C LEU A 24 -5.69 -5.38 6.75
N ARG A 25 -6.59 -6.30 7.10
CA ARG A 25 -6.79 -7.54 6.34
C ARG A 25 -7.31 -7.27 4.93
N GLN A 26 -8.36 -6.46 4.79
CA GLN A 26 -8.91 -6.08 3.48
C GLN A 26 -7.85 -5.40 2.60
N LEU A 27 -7.03 -4.53 3.19
CA LEU A 27 -5.93 -3.89 2.48
C LEU A 27 -4.90 -4.92 1.97
N LYS A 28 -4.53 -5.90 2.81
CA LYS A 28 -3.65 -7.00 2.38
C LYS A 28 -4.23 -7.78 1.22
N GLU A 29 -5.53 -8.08 1.28
CA GLU A 29 -6.24 -8.80 0.21
C GLU A 29 -6.24 -7.99 -1.11
N ILE A 30 -6.53 -6.68 -1.04
CA ILE A 30 -6.47 -5.79 -2.22
C ILE A 30 -5.06 -5.78 -2.82
N VAL A 31 -4.02 -5.60 -2.00
CA VAL A 31 -2.63 -5.56 -2.46
C VAL A 31 -2.24 -6.91 -3.08
N ALA A 32 -2.56 -8.03 -2.43
CA ALA A 32 -2.18 -9.38 -2.89
C ALA A 32 -2.90 -9.81 -4.17
N ALA A 33 -4.17 -9.46 -4.28
CA ALA A 33 -5.02 -9.78 -5.41
C ALA A 33 -4.84 -8.80 -6.59
N TRP A 34 -4.02 -7.74 -6.46
CA TRP A 34 -3.84 -6.77 -7.53
C TRP A 34 -3.34 -7.43 -8.82
N ARG A 35 -4.17 -7.38 -9.85
CA ARG A 35 -3.92 -7.87 -11.22
C ARG A 35 -4.37 -6.84 -12.26
N GLY A 36 -4.45 -5.57 -11.87
CA GLY A 36 -4.79 -4.47 -12.78
C GLY A 36 -3.74 -4.29 -13.88
N PRO A 37 -4.03 -3.45 -14.89
CA PRO A 37 -3.17 -3.29 -16.07
C PRO A 37 -1.76 -2.79 -15.74
N ASP A 38 -1.62 -1.98 -14.68
CA ASP A 38 -0.36 -1.36 -14.27
C ASP A 38 -0.09 -1.49 -12.76
N THR A 39 0.60 -0.50 -12.18
CA THR A 39 0.99 -0.45 -10.77
C THR A 39 -0.15 0.08 -9.91
N LEU A 40 -0.47 -0.64 -8.83
CA LEU A 40 -1.26 -0.09 -7.75
C LEU A 40 -0.43 0.92 -6.94
N VAL A 41 -0.82 2.19 -6.97
CA VAL A 41 -0.29 3.21 -6.05
C VAL A 41 -1.19 3.31 -4.83
N LEU A 42 -0.65 2.94 -3.66
CA LEU A 42 -1.31 3.05 -2.37
C LEU A 42 -0.71 4.20 -1.56
N VAL A 43 -1.49 5.25 -1.32
CA VAL A 43 -1.11 6.36 -0.43
C VAL A 43 -1.70 6.13 0.95
N THR A 44 -0.84 6.02 1.97
CA THR A 44 -1.27 5.77 3.35
C THR A 44 -0.27 6.33 4.36
N HIS A 45 -0.55 6.16 5.64
CA HIS A 45 0.34 6.57 6.73
C HIS A 45 1.44 5.53 6.99
N ALA A 46 2.58 5.99 7.50
CA ALA A 46 3.71 5.12 7.86
C ALA A 46 3.32 4.02 8.87
N LEU A 47 2.34 4.26 9.74
CA LEU A 47 1.81 3.25 10.67
C LEU A 47 1.14 2.08 9.95
N THR A 48 0.43 2.34 8.85
CA THR A 48 -0.15 1.29 8.00
C THR A 48 0.96 0.47 7.36
N VAL A 49 2.00 1.14 6.84
CA VAL A 49 3.17 0.46 6.26
C VAL A 49 3.85 -0.43 7.31
N ARG A 50 4.03 0.05 8.54
CA ARG A 50 4.58 -0.75 9.65
C ARG A 50 3.72 -1.97 9.95
N ALA A 51 2.40 -1.84 9.93
CA ALA A 51 1.49 -2.94 10.18
C ALA A 51 1.49 -3.99 9.04
N LEU A 52 1.82 -3.58 7.81
CA LEU A 52 1.93 -4.47 6.65
C LEU A 52 3.29 -5.15 6.57
N LEU A 53 4.38 -4.38 6.70
CA LEU A 53 5.75 -4.80 6.34
C LEU A 53 6.71 -4.89 7.53
N GLY A 54 6.28 -4.51 8.73
CA GLY A 54 7.09 -4.64 9.95
C GLY A 54 8.12 -3.54 10.18
N PHE A 55 8.25 -2.56 9.29
CA PHE A 55 9.17 -1.43 9.44
C PHE A 55 8.50 -0.07 9.15
N LEU A 56 9.11 1.02 9.62
CA LEU A 56 8.62 2.38 9.44
C LEU A 56 9.47 3.09 8.37
N PRO A 57 8.92 3.46 7.20
CA PRO A 57 9.65 4.23 6.19
C PRO A 57 9.86 5.67 6.63
N ARG A 58 10.81 6.37 5.99
CA ARG A 58 10.96 7.82 6.14
C ARG A 58 9.79 8.57 5.52
N GLN A 59 9.57 9.81 5.94
CA GLN A 59 8.51 10.65 5.37
C GLN A 59 8.74 10.86 3.87
N GLY A 60 7.77 10.51 3.04
CA GLY A 60 7.84 10.65 1.59
C GLY A 60 8.62 9.53 0.87
N GLU A 61 9.16 8.56 1.60
CA GLU A 61 9.80 7.38 1.01
C GLU A 61 8.73 6.43 0.45
N THR A 62 8.96 5.90 -0.75
CA THR A 62 8.01 4.99 -1.39
C THR A 62 8.53 3.56 -1.32
N VAL A 63 7.67 2.65 -0.91
CA VAL A 63 7.98 1.22 -0.82
C VAL A 63 7.39 0.49 -2.03
N VAL A 64 8.22 -0.33 -2.70
CA VAL A 64 7.82 -1.06 -3.91
C VAL A 64 7.61 -2.53 -3.57
N LEU A 65 6.41 -3.04 -3.85
CA LEU A 65 6.02 -4.41 -3.58
C LEU A 65 5.73 -5.17 -4.88
N LYS A 66 6.09 -6.46 -4.92
CA LYS A 66 5.55 -7.42 -5.87
C LYS A 66 4.33 -8.11 -5.24
N PRO A 67 3.10 -7.92 -5.74
CA PRO A 67 1.90 -8.58 -5.21
C PRO A 67 2.01 -10.11 -5.18
N GLY A 68 1.54 -10.74 -4.11
CA GLY A 68 1.58 -12.20 -3.98
C GLY A 68 0.71 -12.74 -2.85
N LEU A 69 -0.15 -13.72 -3.15
CA LEU A 69 -1.05 -14.37 -2.19
C LEU A 69 -0.32 -15.18 -1.09
N GLY A 70 0.98 -15.43 -1.25
CA GLY A 70 1.81 -16.12 -0.26
C GLY A 70 2.57 -15.21 0.71
N SER A 71 2.54 -13.88 0.53
CA SER A 71 3.24 -12.94 1.40
C SER A 71 2.38 -12.52 2.59
N ALA A 72 2.97 -12.49 3.79
CA ALA A 72 2.33 -12.01 5.01
C ALA A 72 1.88 -10.53 4.94
N ALA A 73 2.47 -9.75 4.04
CA ALA A 73 2.17 -8.35 3.80
C ALA A 73 1.22 -8.10 2.61
N GLY A 74 0.81 -9.16 1.91
CA GLY A 74 0.13 -9.08 0.61
C GLY A 74 1.06 -8.89 -0.59
N GLY A 75 2.36 -8.74 -0.35
CA GLY A 75 3.37 -8.70 -1.41
C GLY A 75 4.79 -8.75 -0.86
N ASP A 76 5.74 -9.07 -1.72
CA ASP A 76 7.16 -9.13 -1.37
C ASP A 76 7.80 -7.77 -1.60
N LEU A 77 8.60 -7.30 -0.64
CA LEU A 77 9.39 -6.09 -0.80
C LEU A 77 10.44 -6.30 -1.89
N VAL A 78 10.39 -5.49 -2.94
CA VAL A 78 11.36 -5.56 -4.05
C VAL A 78 12.26 -4.33 -4.15
N GLY A 79 11.92 -3.24 -3.47
CA GLY A 79 12.75 -2.05 -3.43
C GLY A 79 12.13 -0.88 -2.68
N MET A 80 12.89 0.20 -2.60
CA MET A 80 12.48 1.48 -2.04
C MET A 80 12.91 2.60 -2.99
N ILE A 81 12.07 3.62 -3.12
CA ILE A 81 12.38 4.86 -3.84
C ILE A 81 12.57 5.94 -2.79
N ALA A 82 13.72 6.60 -2.84
CA ALA A 82 14.10 7.63 -1.90
C ALA A 82 13.12 8.81 -1.92
N THR A 83 13.09 9.56 -0.82
CA THR A 83 12.33 10.81 -0.71
C THR A 83 12.76 11.78 -1.81
N PRO A 84 11.82 12.49 -2.46
CA PRO A 84 12.16 13.60 -3.35
C PRO A 84 12.97 14.67 -2.58
N GLU A 85 13.91 15.33 -3.27
CA GLU A 85 14.58 16.55 -2.78
C GLU A 85 13.66 17.77 -2.84
#